data_AF-A0A7J4LQR7-F1
#
_entry.id   AF-A0A7J4LQR7-F1
#
_cell.length_a   1.000
_cell.length_b   1.000
_cell.length_c   1.000
_cell.angle_alpha   90.00
_cell.angle_beta   90.00
_cell.angle_gamma   90.00
#
_symmetry.space_group_name_H-M   'P 1'
#
loop_
_entity.id
_entity.type
_entity.pdbx_description
1 polymer ?
#
loop_
_entity_poly.entity_id
_entity_poly.type
_entity_poly.pdbx_seq_one_letter_code
_entity_poly.pdbx_strand_id
1 'polypeptide(L)'
;MKRIESIDVARGFNIILMIIFNYSVTLAYFGVLPTTSNYLYWFVFPRLIAGAFIFLSGMAAFASYSSNSVSFSERYFTRGLRLTVFALLITAFTYVFVPERAILFGILHFFALTSFIVPFFIKYERLNMALGLLLIISGAYISQLESPDPSLLWLGLPPAGMSTFDYFPLLPWLGVLLLGVYPGKFLLNTASSIHFGSRAAGLAGLLGASGKHSLLIYLIHQPVLVLVLLAAGYRFG
;
A
#
# COMPACT_ATOMS: atom_id res chain seq x y z
N MET A 1 -17.03 7.40 14.10
CA MET A 1 -16.49 6.48 13.05
C MET A 1 -17.08 5.11 13.30
N LYS A 2 -18.04 4.65 12.50
CA LYS A 2 -18.45 3.23 12.58
C LYS A 2 -17.41 2.43 11.79
N ARG A 3 -16.42 1.88 12.50
CA ARG A 3 -15.39 1.01 11.89
C ARG A 3 -16.04 -0.30 11.46
N ILE A 4 -15.67 -0.78 10.28
CA ILE A 4 -16.20 -2.03 9.74
C ILE A 4 -15.15 -3.10 10.00
N GLU A 5 -15.49 -4.02 10.90
CA GLU A 5 -14.59 -5.06 11.40
C GLU A 5 -14.00 -5.92 10.28
N SER A 6 -14.82 -6.32 9.30
CA SER A 6 -14.39 -7.14 8.17
C SER A 6 -13.32 -6.47 7.29
N ILE A 7 -13.37 -5.15 7.12
CA ILE A 7 -12.34 -4.39 6.39
C ILE A 7 -11.03 -4.38 7.19
N ASP A 8 -11.12 -4.19 8.51
CA ASP A 8 -9.94 -4.24 9.38
C ASP A 8 -9.31 -5.65 9.38
N VAL A 9 -10.13 -6.70 9.41
CA VAL A 9 -9.66 -8.10 9.29
C VAL A 9 -8.97 -8.35 7.95
N ALA A 10 -9.59 -7.93 6.84
CA ALA A 10 -9.01 -8.09 5.51
C ALA A 10 -7.69 -7.34 5.36
N ARG A 11 -7.58 -6.12 5.91
CA ARG A 11 -6.32 -5.36 5.96
C ARG A 11 -5.27 -6.06 6.84
N GLY A 12 -5.69 -6.63 7.96
CA GLY A 12 -4.84 -7.43 8.84
C GLY A 12 -4.26 -8.66 8.16
N PHE A 13 -5.10 -9.39 7.42
CA PHE A 13 -4.65 -10.52 6.62
C PHE A 13 -3.67 -10.09 5.53
N ASN A 14 -4.01 -9.02 4.80
CA ASN A 14 -3.17 -8.51 3.73
C ASN A 14 -1.78 -8.06 4.23
N ILE A 15 -1.71 -7.41 5.38
CA ILE A 15 -0.40 -7.00 5.92
C ILE A 15 0.46 -8.18 6.35
N ILE A 16 -0.13 -9.26 6.86
CA ILE A 16 0.63 -10.49 7.17
C ILE A 16 1.22 -11.08 5.88
N LEU A 17 0.45 -11.15 4.81
CA LEU A 17 0.97 -11.61 3.51
C LEU A 17 2.11 -10.73 3.00
N MET A 18 1.97 -9.41 3.15
CA MET A 18 3.04 -8.47 2.80
C MET A 18 4.30 -8.72 3.62
N ILE A 19 4.19 -8.97 4.94
CA ILE A 19 5.35 -9.24 5.81
C ILE A 19 6.06 -10.50 5.34
N ILE A 20 5.30 -11.58 5.11
CA ILE A 20 5.86 -12.87 4.65
C ILE A 20 6.63 -12.66 3.34
N PHE A 21 6.05 -11.95 2.38
CA PHE A 21 6.70 -11.67 1.10
C PHE A 21 7.99 -10.84 1.28
N ASN A 22 7.93 -9.72 2.02
CA ASN A 22 9.09 -8.86 2.25
C ASN A 22 10.19 -9.59 3.02
N TYR A 23 9.85 -10.51 3.91
CA TYR A 23 10.81 -11.33 4.61
C TYR A 23 11.56 -12.24 3.63
N SER A 24 10.86 -12.87 2.68
CA SER A 24 11.51 -13.64 1.62
C SER A 24 12.41 -12.79 0.73
N VAL A 25 12.00 -11.57 0.38
CA VAL A 25 12.86 -10.60 -0.35
C VAL A 25 14.12 -10.27 0.45
N THR A 26 13.97 -10.00 1.75
CA THR A 26 15.08 -9.63 2.62
C THR A 26 16.06 -10.79 2.80
N LEU A 27 15.55 -11.99 3.06
CA LEU A 27 16.38 -13.19 3.19
C LEU A 27 17.12 -13.50 1.88
N ALA A 28 16.50 -13.27 0.72
CA ALA A 28 17.18 -13.38 -0.57
C ALA A 28 18.26 -12.30 -0.75
N TYR A 29 18.01 -11.06 -0.31
CA TYR A 29 18.99 -9.98 -0.36
C TYR A 29 20.22 -10.23 0.52
N PHE A 30 20.05 -10.88 1.68
CA PHE A 30 21.15 -11.31 2.55
C PHE A 30 21.80 -12.65 2.12
N GLY A 31 21.40 -13.23 0.97
CA GLY A 31 21.95 -14.48 0.46
C GLY A 31 21.54 -15.74 1.23
N VAL A 32 20.55 -15.65 2.13
CA VAL A 32 20.06 -16.79 2.93
C VAL A 32 19.17 -17.72 2.11
N LEU A 33 18.35 -17.13 1.23
CA LEU A 33 17.48 -17.87 0.32
C LEU A 33 17.94 -17.66 -1.13
N PRO A 34 17.98 -18.71 -1.97
CA PRO A 34 18.24 -18.54 -3.39
C PRO A 34 17.08 -17.77 -4.03
N THR A 35 17.40 -16.80 -4.89
CA THR A 35 16.41 -16.13 -5.74
C THR A 35 15.88 -17.14 -6.76
N THR A 36 14.68 -17.66 -6.51
CA THR A 36 14.01 -18.56 -7.44
C THR A 36 13.42 -17.78 -8.61
N SER A 37 13.39 -18.33 -9.83
CA SER A 37 12.80 -17.66 -11.00
C SER A 37 11.27 -17.69 -11.07
N ASN A 38 10.58 -17.79 -9.92
CA ASN A 38 9.12 -17.92 -9.88
C ASN A 38 8.43 -16.57 -10.14
N TYR A 39 8.03 -16.34 -11.39
CA TYR A 39 7.33 -15.13 -11.81
C TYR A 39 6.07 -14.84 -10.99
N LEU A 40 5.25 -15.85 -10.67
CA LEU A 40 4.02 -15.63 -9.90
C LEU A 40 4.31 -15.13 -8.49
N TYR A 41 5.32 -15.69 -7.84
CA TYR A 41 5.70 -15.30 -6.48
C TYR A 41 6.38 -13.94 -6.44
N TRP A 42 7.40 -13.70 -7.27
CA TRP A 42 8.21 -12.47 -7.18
C TRP A 42 7.58 -11.26 -7.86
N PHE A 43 6.74 -11.47 -8.88
CA PHE A 43 6.17 -10.40 -9.69
C PHE A 43 4.67 -10.21 -9.42
N VAL A 44 3.86 -11.27 -9.52
CA VAL A 44 2.40 -11.14 -9.43
C VAL A 44 1.92 -10.97 -7.99
N PHE A 45 2.42 -11.79 -7.08
CA PHE A 45 1.99 -11.81 -5.68
C PHE A 45 2.11 -10.47 -4.94
N PRO A 46 3.24 -9.74 -4.96
CA PRO A 46 3.33 -8.43 -4.30
C PRO A 46 2.35 -7.41 -4.89
N ARG A 47 2.09 -7.44 -6.20
CA ARG A 47 1.12 -6.56 -6.85
C ARG A 47 -0.32 -6.87 -6.43
N LEU A 48 -0.65 -8.14 -6.24
CA LEU A 48 -1.96 -8.54 -5.74
C LEU A 48 -2.15 -8.10 -4.28
N ILE A 49 -1.12 -8.30 -3.44
CA ILE A 49 -1.15 -7.86 -2.04
C ILE A 49 -1.35 -6.34 -1.98
N ALA A 50 -0.49 -5.57 -2.66
CA ALA A 50 -0.58 -4.12 -2.66
C ALA A 50 -1.89 -3.61 -3.29
N GLY A 51 -2.32 -4.20 -4.40
CA GLY A 51 -3.59 -3.85 -5.06
C GLY A 51 -4.78 -4.06 -4.13
N ALA A 52 -4.85 -5.20 -3.43
CA ALA A 52 -5.88 -5.44 -2.43
C ALA A 52 -5.81 -4.45 -1.27
N PHE A 53 -4.61 -4.12 -0.76
CA PHE A 53 -4.45 -3.13 0.31
C PHE A 53 -4.91 -1.72 -0.10
N ILE A 54 -4.56 -1.30 -1.31
CA ILE A 54 -4.90 -0.01 -1.90
C ILE A 54 -6.41 0.07 -2.14
N PHE A 55 -7.01 -0.99 -2.68
CA PHE A 55 -8.45 -1.10 -2.87
C PHE A 55 -9.21 -1.01 -1.53
N LEU A 56 -8.80 -1.79 -0.52
CA LEU A 56 -9.38 -1.74 0.84
C LEU A 56 -9.22 -0.35 1.47
N SER A 57 -8.12 0.34 1.19
CA SER A 57 -7.88 1.72 1.66
C SER A 57 -8.85 2.71 0.98
N GLY A 58 -9.17 2.52 -0.29
CA GLY A 58 -10.21 3.26 -1.00
C GLY A 58 -11.60 3.05 -0.38
N MET A 59 -11.97 1.80 -0.07
CA MET A 59 -13.22 1.47 0.62
C MET A 59 -13.30 2.13 2.00
N ALA A 60 -12.22 2.07 2.77
CA ALA A 60 -12.14 2.71 4.08
C ALA A 60 -12.24 4.24 3.98
N ALA A 61 -11.70 4.84 2.92
CA ALA A 61 -11.85 6.27 2.65
C ALA A 61 -13.31 6.66 2.40
N PHE A 62 -14.00 5.91 1.54
CA PHE A 62 -15.43 6.14 1.30
C PHE A 62 -16.27 5.96 2.56
N ALA A 63 -16.01 4.90 3.35
CA ALA A 63 -16.69 4.70 4.63
C ALA A 63 -16.51 5.89 5.60
N SER A 64 -15.30 6.44 5.65
CA SER A 64 -14.99 7.62 6.47
C SER A 64 -15.68 8.89 5.97
N TYR A 65 -15.79 9.07 4.65
CA TYR A 65 -16.50 10.18 4.04
C TYR A 65 -17.99 10.11 4.33
N SER A 66 -18.62 8.96 4.07
CA SER A 66 -20.04 8.72 4.32
C SER A 66 -20.44 8.87 5.79
N SER A 67 -19.52 8.59 6.73
CA SER A 67 -19.78 8.77 8.17
C SER A 67 -19.70 10.23 8.64
N ASN A 68 -18.84 11.07 8.04
CA ASN A 68 -18.68 12.48 8.40
C ASN A 68 -17.93 13.20 7.27
N SER A 69 -18.68 13.78 6.34
CA SER A 69 -18.16 14.44 5.14
C SER A 69 -17.54 15.80 5.44
N VAL A 70 -18.09 16.54 6.41
CA VAL A 70 -17.67 17.92 6.75
C VAL A 70 -16.19 17.97 7.17
N SER A 71 -15.77 17.08 8.06
CA SER A 71 -14.38 17.00 8.54
C SER A 71 -13.48 16.07 7.72
N PHE A 72 -13.98 15.51 6.61
CA PHE A 72 -13.24 14.51 5.84
C PHE A 72 -11.95 15.09 5.25
N SER A 73 -12.04 16.22 4.56
CA SER A 73 -10.92 16.85 3.87
C SER A 73 -9.80 17.22 4.84
N GLU A 74 -10.13 17.84 5.97
CA GLU A 74 -9.14 18.23 6.99
C GLU A 74 -8.42 17.02 7.57
N ARG A 75 -9.15 15.96 7.94
CA ARG A 75 -8.55 14.73 8.48
C ARG A 75 -7.62 14.05 7.48
N TYR A 76 -8.02 14.01 6.20
CA TYR A 76 -7.20 13.43 5.14
C TYR A 76 -5.98 14.29 4.82
N PHE A 77 -6.09 15.61 4.91
CA PHE A 77 -4.95 16.51 4.81
C PHE A 77 -3.95 16.28 5.96
N THR A 78 -4.39 16.23 7.22
CA THR A 78 -3.53 15.92 8.37
C THR A 78 -2.93 14.51 8.29
N ARG A 79 -3.67 13.55 7.75
CA ARG A 79 -3.16 12.19 7.47
C ARG A 79 -2.07 12.24 6.40
N GLY A 80 -2.29 12.98 5.31
CA GLY A 80 -1.34 13.18 4.22
C GLY A 80 -0.02 13.74 4.74
N LEU A 81 -0.07 14.82 5.53
CA LEU A 81 1.13 15.40 6.14
C LEU A 81 1.92 14.40 6.99
N ARG A 82 1.24 13.64 7.85
CA ARG A 82 1.88 12.59 8.66
C ARG A 82 2.55 11.53 7.79
N LEU A 83 1.89 11.08 6.74
CA LEU A 83 2.43 10.10 5.80
C LEU A 83 3.60 10.64 5.00
N THR A 84 3.57 11.92 4.59
CA THR A 84 4.69 12.59 3.93
C THR A 84 5.93 12.56 4.81
N VAL A 85 5.80 12.85 6.11
CA VAL A 85 6.93 12.77 7.05
C VAL A 85 7.52 11.36 7.09
N PHE A 86 6.69 10.32 7.25
CA PHE A 86 7.18 8.94 7.25
C PHE A 86 7.80 8.53 5.92
N ALA A 87 7.22 8.95 4.80
CA ALA A 87 7.72 8.66 3.46
C ALA A 87 9.13 9.25 3.27
N LEU A 88 9.32 10.52 3.63
CA LEU A 88 10.61 11.20 3.58
C LEU A 88 11.64 10.56 4.51
N LEU A 89 11.23 10.13 5.71
CA LEU A 89 12.11 9.41 6.63
C LEU A 89 12.60 8.07 6.05
N ILE A 90 11.72 7.31 5.39
CA ILE A 90 12.11 6.08 4.71
C ILE A 90 13.06 6.36 3.54
N THR A 91 12.79 7.40 2.74
CA THR A 91 13.69 7.79 1.65
C THR A 91 15.06 8.17 2.19
N ALA A 92 15.13 9.03 3.21
CA ALA A 92 16.39 9.44 3.83
C ALA A 92 17.16 8.24 4.40
N PHE A 93 16.47 7.34 5.11
CA PHE A 93 17.07 6.13 5.66
C PHE A 93 17.63 5.23 4.55
N THR A 94 16.81 4.89 3.56
CA THR A 94 17.23 3.99 2.47
C THR A 94 18.31 4.61 1.59
N TYR A 95 18.30 5.93 1.39
CA TYR A 95 19.34 6.63 0.64
C TYR A 95 20.71 6.57 1.34
N VAL A 96 20.74 6.59 2.67
CA VAL A 96 21.98 6.51 3.45
C VAL A 96 22.48 5.07 3.58
N PHE A 97 21.60 4.11 3.86
CA PHE A 97 22.00 2.73 4.18
C PHE A 97 22.03 1.79 2.97
N VAL A 98 21.19 2.02 1.95
CA VAL A 98 21.11 1.17 0.74
C VAL A 98 20.86 2.03 -0.52
N PRO A 99 21.81 2.90 -0.90
CA PRO A 99 21.61 3.90 -1.95
C PRO A 99 21.22 3.29 -3.31
N GLU A 100 21.74 2.11 -3.63
CA GLU A 100 21.47 1.40 -4.90
C GLU A 100 20.01 0.97 -5.08
N ARG A 101 19.25 0.89 -3.97
CA ARG A 101 17.84 0.47 -3.96
C ARG A 101 16.97 1.46 -3.17
N ALA A 102 17.39 2.72 -3.13
CA ALA A 102 16.73 3.76 -2.36
C ALA A 102 15.26 3.92 -2.77
N ILE A 103 14.38 4.08 -1.77
CA ILE A 103 12.95 4.21 -1.99
C ILE A 103 12.63 5.67 -2.33
N LEU A 104 12.60 5.98 -3.62
CA LEU A 104 12.27 7.33 -4.11
C LEU A 104 10.75 7.59 -4.16
N PHE A 105 9.95 6.58 -4.50
CA PHE A 105 8.49 6.69 -4.54
C PHE A 105 7.81 5.35 -4.25
N GLY A 106 7.88 4.95 -2.98
CA GLY A 106 7.22 3.74 -2.46
C GLY A 106 5.76 3.94 -2.07
N ILE A 107 5.18 2.92 -1.43
CA ILE A 107 3.75 2.90 -1.08
C ILE A 107 3.33 4.01 -0.10
N LEU A 108 4.24 4.47 0.78
CA LEU A 108 3.96 5.60 1.67
C LEU A 108 3.87 6.93 0.91
N HIS A 109 4.69 7.13 -0.12
CA HIS A 109 4.63 8.32 -0.98
C HIS A 109 3.29 8.35 -1.72
N PHE A 110 2.89 7.20 -2.26
CA PHE A 110 1.59 7.02 -2.87
C PHE A 110 0.45 7.37 -1.91
N PHE A 111 0.45 6.82 -0.68
CA PHE A 111 -0.63 7.12 0.27
C PHE A 111 -0.60 8.56 0.79
N ALA A 112 0.57 9.19 0.89
CA ALA A 112 0.70 10.59 1.21
C ALA A 112 0.06 11.45 0.11
N LEU A 113 0.46 11.25 -1.15
CA LEU A 113 -0.07 11.98 -2.31
C LEU A 113 -1.58 11.77 -2.48
N THR A 114 -2.03 10.52 -2.43
CA THR A 114 -3.46 10.20 -2.57
C THR A 114 -4.31 10.73 -1.43
N SER A 115 -3.75 10.92 -0.22
CA SER A 115 -4.48 11.56 0.88
C SER A 115 -4.88 13.01 0.56
N PHE A 116 -4.09 13.72 -0.26
CA PHE A 116 -4.44 15.05 -0.74
C PHE A 116 -5.41 15.02 -1.93
N ILE A 117 -5.28 14.01 -2.80
CA ILE A 117 -6.10 13.88 -4.03
C ILE A 117 -7.52 13.39 -3.73
N VAL A 118 -7.66 12.36 -2.89
CA VAL A 118 -8.93 11.65 -2.65
C VAL A 118 -10.09 12.57 -2.23
N PRO A 119 -9.92 13.58 -1.33
CA PRO A 119 -10.99 14.50 -0.97
C PRO A 119 -11.66 15.23 -2.14
N PHE A 120 -10.95 15.44 -3.25
CA PHE A 120 -11.51 16.06 -4.45
C PHE A 120 -12.37 15.07 -5.25
N PHE A 121 -11.93 13.81 -5.37
CA PHE A 121 -12.60 12.80 -6.19
C PHE A 121 -13.70 12.04 -5.46
N ILE A 122 -13.64 11.94 -4.13
CA ILE A 122 -14.52 11.05 -3.35
C ILE A 122 -16.02 11.33 -3.50
N LYS A 123 -16.38 12.55 -3.90
CA LYS A 123 -17.75 13.01 -4.13
C LYS A 123 -18.37 12.44 -5.42
N TYR A 124 -17.54 12.04 -6.38
CA TYR A 124 -17.95 11.68 -7.74
C TYR A 124 -18.02 10.16 -7.94
N GLU A 125 -18.76 9.46 -7.07
CA GLU A 125 -18.81 7.99 -6.99
C GLU A 125 -18.77 7.27 -8.35
N ARG A 126 -19.80 7.42 -9.19
CA ARG A 126 -19.89 6.74 -10.50
C ARG A 126 -18.76 7.12 -11.45
N LEU A 127 -18.33 8.38 -11.40
CA LEU A 127 -17.23 8.85 -12.23
C LEU A 127 -15.90 8.22 -11.79
N ASN A 128 -15.71 7.96 -10.49
CA ASN A 128 -14.52 7.28 -9.97
C ASN A 128 -14.36 5.86 -10.51
N MET A 129 -15.45 5.18 -10.88
CA MET A 129 -15.35 3.88 -11.56
C MET A 129 -14.74 4.03 -12.95
N ALA A 130 -15.30 4.91 -13.77
CA ALA A 130 -14.84 5.14 -15.14
C ALA A 130 -13.42 5.70 -15.15
N LEU A 131 -13.14 6.70 -14.30
CA LEU A 131 -11.79 7.24 -14.11
C LEU A 131 -10.84 6.19 -13.57
N GLY A 132 -11.27 5.36 -12.62
CA GLY A 132 -10.44 4.29 -12.06
C GLY A 132 -9.99 3.29 -13.12
N LEU A 133 -10.91 2.82 -13.96
CA LEU A 133 -10.60 1.95 -15.09
C LEU A 133 -9.69 2.63 -16.11
N LEU A 134 -9.98 3.90 -16.45
CA LEU A 134 -9.17 4.67 -17.40
C LEU A 134 -7.72 4.82 -16.90
N LEU A 135 -7.53 5.16 -15.62
CA LEU A 135 -6.21 5.29 -15.01
C LEU A 135 -5.45 3.96 -14.93
N ILE A 136 -6.16 2.84 -14.72
CA ILE A 136 -5.54 1.50 -14.76
C ILE A 136 -5.06 1.16 -16.17
N ILE A 137 -5.90 1.38 -17.18
CA ILE A 137 -5.56 1.11 -18.58
C ILE A 137 -4.39 2.01 -19.02
N SER A 138 -4.47 3.30 -18.67
CA SER A 138 -3.42 4.28 -18.95
C SER A 138 -2.12 3.90 -18.24
N GLY A 139 -2.21 3.50 -16.98
CA GLY A 139 -1.07 3.06 -16.18
C GLY A 139 -0.42 1.77 -16.71
N ALA A 140 -1.20 0.83 -17.24
CA ALA A 140 -0.67 -0.39 -17.86
C ALA A 140 0.09 -0.09 -19.17
N TYR A 141 -0.31 0.96 -19.89
CA TYR A 141 0.45 1.47 -21.03
C TYR A 141 1.71 2.22 -20.58
N ILE A 142 1.56 3.17 -19.65
CA ILE A 142 2.65 4.00 -19.12
C ILE A 142 3.73 3.15 -18.44
N SER A 143 3.38 2.06 -17.76
CA SER A 143 4.36 1.17 -17.11
C SER A 143 5.31 0.46 -18.08
N GLN A 144 5.07 0.55 -19.39
CA GLN A 144 5.95 0.03 -20.44
C GLN A 144 6.90 1.10 -20.99
N LEU A 145 6.74 2.35 -20.55
CA LEU A 145 7.53 3.49 -20.98
C LEU A 145 8.55 3.87 -19.91
N GLU A 146 9.70 4.35 -20.36
CA GLU A 146 10.74 4.91 -19.50
C GLU A 146 10.92 6.39 -19.84
N SER A 147 11.37 7.18 -18.87
CA SER A 147 11.68 8.59 -19.08
C SER A 147 13.07 8.91 -18.53
N PRO A 148 13.94 9.61 -19.29
CA PRO A 148 15.22 10.08 -18.77
C PRO A 148 15.04 11.17 -17.71
N ASP A 149 13.87 11.83 -17.65
CA ASP A 149 13.55 12.82 -16.63
C ASP A 149 13.03 12.14 -15.34
N PRO A 150 13.79 12.16 -14.22
CA PRO A 150 13.39 11.56 -12.96
C PRO A 150 12.16 12.24 -12.33
N SER A 151 11.80 13.45 -12.76
CA SER A 151 10.65 14.18 -12.23
C SER A 151 9.32 13.48 -12.53
N LEU A 152 9.28 12.57 -13.52
CA LEU A 152 8.09 11.82 -13.91
C LEU A 152 7.94 10.47 -13.20
N LEU A 153 8.86 10.13 -12.30
CA LEU A 153 8.87 8.88 -11.55
C LEU A 153 7.60 8.69 -10.72
N TRP A 154 7.08 9.75 -10.09
CA TRP A 154 5.84 9.68 -9.32
C TRP A 154 4.61 9.37 -10.17
N LEU A 155 4.64 9.64 -11.48
CA LEU A 155 3.51 9.40 -12.39
C LEU A 155 3.48 7.94 -12.87
N GLY A 156 4.63 7.27 -12.93
CA GLY A 156 4.77 5.92 -13.46
C GLY A 156 5.83 5.76 -14.54
N LEU A 157 6.65 6.79 -14.79
CA LEU A 157 7.71 6.79 -15.80
C LEU A 157 9.08 6.78 -15.11
N PRO A 158 9.61 5.60 -14.72
CA PRO A 158 10.92 5.52 -14.09
C PRO A 158 12.05 5.73 -15.12
N PRO A 159 13.24 6.19 -14.68
CA PRO A 159 14.45 6.14 -15.49
C PRO A 159 14.88 4.71 -15.82
N ALA A 160 15.53 4.55 -16.98
CA ALA A 160 16.08 3.27 -17.43
C ALA A 160 17.04 2.67 -16.40
N GLY A 161 16.88 1.38 -16.11
CA GLY A 161 17.73 0.64 -15.17
C GLY A 161 17.53 0.98 -13.68
N MET A 162 16.52 1.77 -13.33
CA MET A 162 16.21 2.07 -11.93
C MET A 162 15.89 0.79 -11.16
N SER A 163 16.58 0.59 -10.03
CA SER A 163 16.26 -0.45 -9.05
C SER A 163 15.88 0.19 -7.72
N THR A 164 14.79 -0.27 -7.12
CA THR A 164 14.32 0.19 -5.81
C THR A 164 13.63 -0.97 -5.10
N PHE A 165 13.72 -1.00 -3.77
CA PHE A 165 12.98 -1.99 -2.98
C PHE A 165 11.46 -1.78 -3.04
N ASP A 166 11.02 -0.54 -3.29
CA ASP A 166 9.61 -0.20 -3.30
C ASP A 166 9.31 0.87 -4.37
N TYR A 167 8.33 0.58 -5.23
CA TYR A 167 7.88 1.50 -6.29
C TYR A 167 6.39 1.39 -6.54
N PHE A 168 5.64 2.39 -6.08
CA PHE A 168 4.19 2.50 -6.26
C PHE A 168 3.86 3.87 -6.83
N PRO A 169 4.02 4.09 -8.14
CA PRO A 169 3.66 5.34 -8.79
C PRO A 169 2.16 5.67 -8.69
N LEU A 170 1.77 6.88 -9.08
CA LEU A 170 0.36 7.26 -9.08
C LEU A 170 -0.46 6.40 -10.05
N LEU A 171 0.07 6.10 -11.24
CA LEU A 171 -0.58 5.21 -12.21
C LEU A 171 0.11 3.84 -12.19
N PRO A 172 -0.63 2.71 -12.17
CA PRO A 172 -2.10 2.57 -12.22
C PRO A 172 -2.80 2.65 -10.85
N TRP A 173 -2.05 2.80 -9.76
CA TRP A 173 -2.52 2.52 -8.40
C TRP A 173 -3.60 3.48 -7.88
N LEU A 174 -3.62 4.74 -8.33
CA LEU A 174 -4.72 5.67 -8.05
C LEU A 174 -6.03 5.13 -8.60
N GLY A 175 -6.00 4.49 -9.77
CA GLY A 175 -7.18 3.86 -10.35
C GLY A 175 -7.71 2.73 -9.47
N VAL A 176 -6.83 1.88 -8.94
CA VAL A 176 -7.20 0.81 -7.97
C VAL A 176 -7.82 1.41 -6.71
N LEU A 177 -7.27 2.52 -6.20
CA LEU A 177 -7.81 3.22 -5.05
C LEU A 177 -9.21 3.77 -5.33
N LEU A 178 -9.41 4.44 -6.47
CA LEU A 178 -10.71 4.99 -6.89
C LEU A 178 -11.75 3.89 -7.14
N LEU A 179 -11.32 2.74 -7.67
CA LEU A 179 -12.17 1.55 -7.76
C LEU A 179 -12.56 1.02 -6.37
N GLY A 180 -11.76 1.22 -5.33
CA GLY A 180 -12.15 0.94 -3.95
C GLY A 180 -13.15 1.94 -3.37
N VAL A 181 -13.12 3.19 -3.84
CA VAL A 181 -14.07 4.24 -3.43
C VAL A 181 -15.46 3.99 -4.01
N TYR A 182 -15.56 3.62 -5.29
CA TYR A 182 -16.83 3.51 -6.03
C TYR A 182 -17.86 2.51 -5.46
N PRO A 183 -17.54 1.23 -5.23
CA PRO A 183 -18.52 0.23 -4.81
C PRO A 183 -18.93 0.40 -3.35
N GLY A 184 -18.53 1.50 -2.71
CA GLY A 184 -18.66 1.75 -1.30
C GLY A 184 -20.07 1.53 -0.75
N LYS A 185 -21.15 1.97 -1.41
CA LYS A 185 -22.49 1.71 -0.85
C LYS A 185 -22.86 0.22 -0.79
N PHE A 186 -22.55 -0.54 -1.84
CA PHE A 186 -22.91 -1.96 -1.93
C PHE A 186 -21.97 -2.84 -1.10
N LEU A 187 -20.66 -2.65 -1.28
CA LEU A 187 -19.67 -3.45 -0.56
C LEU A 187 -19.57 -3.08 0.92
N LEU A 188 -19.83 -1.82 1.32
CA LEU A 188 -19.86 -1.50 2.75
C LEU A 188 -21.05 -2.14 3.44
N ASN A 189 -22.22 -2.24 2.79
CA ASN A 189 -23.36 -2.95 3.36
C ASN A 189 -23.02 -4.44 3.57
N THR A 190 -22.50 -5.12 2.54
CA THR A 190 -22.04 -6.51 2.66
C THR A 190 -20.94 -6.67 3.70
N ALA A 191 -19.93 -5.80 3.70
CA ALA A 191 -18.84 -5.84 4.66
C ALA A 191 -19.36 -5.62 6.10
N SER A 192 -20.34 -4.73 6.28
CA SER A 192 -20.93 -4.45 7.59
C SER A 192 -21.83 -5.56 8.12
N SER A 193 -22.36 -6.43 7.23
CA SER A 193 -23.16 -7.61 7.62
C SER A 193 -22.31 -8.86 7.90
N ILE A 194 -21.01 -8.82 7.60
CA ILE A 194 -20.11 -9.93 7.93
C ILE A 194 -19.86 -9.91 9.45
N HIS A 195 -20.36 -10.95 10.12
CA HIS A 195 -20.09 -11.20 11.52
C HIS A 195 -19.24 -12.46 11.66
N PHE A 196 -18.16 -12.39 12.43
CA PHE A 196 -17.33 -13.54 12.71
C PHE A 196 -17.94 -14.33 13.86
N GLY A 197 -18.33 -15.59 13.60
CA GLY A 197 -18.85 -16.48 14.62
C GLY A 197 -17.83 -16.75 15.74
N SER A 198 -18.30 -17.25 16.89
CA SER A 198 -17.48 -17.46 18.09
C SER A 198 -16.18 -18.23 17.87
N ARG A 199 -16.18 -19.23 16.96
CA ARG A 199 -14.99 -20.01 16.60
C ARG A 199 -13.91 -19.20 15.88
N ALA A 200 -14.29 -18.19 15.11
CA ALA A 200 -13.38 -17.34 14.35
C ALA A 200 -13.08 -16.01 15.05
N ALA A 201 -13.80 -15.69 16.13
CA ALA A 201 -13.72 -14.40 16.82
C ALA A 201 -12.31 -14.08 17.34
N GLY A 202 -11.56 -15.08 17.82
CA GLY A 202 -10.18 -14.88 18.28
C GLY A 202 -9.24 -14.44 17.15
N LEU A 203 -9.21 -15.21 16.06
CA LEU A 203 -8.38 -14.89 14.88
C LEU A 203 -8.83 -13.59 14.19
N ALA A 204 -10.14 -13.38 14.06
CA ALA A 204 -10.69 -12.13 13.54
C ALA A 204 -10.32 -10.93 14.42
N GLY A 205 -10.34 -11.08 15.74
CA GLY A 205 -9.88 -10.06 16.67
C GLY A 205 -8.41 -9.69 16.47
N LEU A 206 -7.53 -10.69 16.34
CA LEU A 206 -6.11 -10.49 16.07
C LEU A 206 -5.86 -9.81 14.71
N LEU A 207 -6.48 -10.32 13.65
CA LEU A 207 -6.37 -9.74 12.31
C LEU A 207 -6.92 -8.30 12.29
N GLY A 208 -8.07 -8.06 12.93
CA GLY A 208 -8.64 -6.72 13.07
C GLY A 208 -7.73 -5.78 13.84
N ALA A 209 -7.06 -6.26 14.90
CA ALA A 209 -6.07 -5.47 15.64
C ALA A 209 -4.85 -5.12 14.76
N SER A 210 -4.35 -6.08 13.98
CA SER A 210 -3.26 -5.86 13.02
C SER A 210 -3.66 -4.86 11.92
N GLY A 211 -4.88 -4.95 11.38
CA GLY A 211 -5.38 -4.02 10.38
C GLY A 211 -5.50 -2.58 10.90
N LYS A 212 -5.89 -2.40 12.16
CA LYS A 212 -5.96 -1.08 12.82
C LYS A 212 -4.60 -0.42 12.98
N HIS A 213 -3.54 -1.22 13.17
CA HIS A 213 -2.17 -0.75 13.38
C HIS A 213 -1.27 -1.01 12.15
N SER A 214 -1.87 -1.17 10.97
CA SER A 214 -1.14 -1.62 9.79
C SER A 214 0.05 -0.72 9.42
N LEU A 215 -0.06 0.60 9.61
CA LEU A 215 1.04 1.53 9.35
C LEU A 215 2.24 1.28 10.29
N LEU A 216 1.98 1.07 11.58
CA LEU A 216 3.04 0.81 12.56
C LEU A 216 3.75 -0.52 12.25
N ILE A 217 2.96 -1.56 11.96
CA ILE A 217 3.48 -2.88 11.60
C ILE A 217 4.33 -2.78 10.32
N TYR A 218 3.84 -2.05 9.31
CA TYR A 218 4.58 -1.80 8.07
C TYR A 218 5.91 -1.08 8.33
N LEU A 219 5.96 -0.10 9.23
CA LEU A 219 7.21 0.62 9.53
C LEU A 219 8.22 -0.22 10.31
N ILE A 220 7.75 -1.10 11.20
CA ILE A 220 8.62 -1.83 12.15
C ILE A 220 9.12 -3.16 11.60
N HIS A 221 8.33 -3.87 10.79
CA HIS A 221 8.67 -5.24 10.39
C HIS A 221 10.04 -5.33 9.67
N GLN A 222 10.32 -4.39 8.77
CA GLN A 222 11.52 -4.42 7.94
C GLN A 222 12.80 -4.08 8.74
N PRO A 223 12.87 -2.98 9.53
CA PRO A 223 14.01 -2.73 10.41
C PRO A 223 14.26 -3.85 11.41
N VAL A 224 13.21 -4.43 12.01
CA VAL A 224 13.37 -5.53 12.98
C VAL A 224 14.03 -6.74 12.32
N LEU A 225 13.56 -7.16 11.14
CA LEU A 225 14.18 -8.29 10.44
C LEU A 225 15.65 -8.01 10.09
N VAL A 226 15.94 -6.83 9.55
CA VAL A 226 17.31 -6.44 9.19
C VAL A 226 18.22 -6.47 10.43
N LEU A 227 17.78 -5.91 11.55
CA LEU A 227 18.56 -5.92 12.79
C LEU A 227 18.80 -7.34 13.32
N VAL A 228 17.81 -8.22 13.24
CA VAL A 228 17.95 -9.63 13.63
C VAL A 228 18.97 -10.35 12.75
N LEU A 229 18.93 -10.14 11.43
CA LEU A 229 19.88 -10.77 10.50
C LEU A 229 21.31 -10.26 10.73
N LEU A 230 21.48 -8.95 10.93
CA LEU A 230 22.79 -8.35 11.25
C LEU A 230 23.33 -8.89 12.58
N ALA A 231 22.48 -9.00 13.61
CA ALA A 231 22.85 -9.56 14.91
C ALA A 231 23.22 -11.05 14.82
N ALA A 232 22.59 -11.80 13.91
CA ALA A 232 22.93 -13.19 13.60
C ALA A 232 24.20 -13.34 12.75
N GLY A 233 24.85 -12.24 12.34
CA GLY A 233 26.13 -12.24 11.63
C GLY A 233 26.01 -12.21 10.11
N TYR A 234 24.80 -12.12 9.55
CA TYR A 234 24.62 -11.93 8.11
C TYR A 234 25.03 -10.52 7.71
N ARG A 235 25.67 -10.38 6.56
CA ARG A 235 26.06 -9.08 5.98
C ARG A 235 25.29 -8.84 4.70
N PHE A 236 25.21 -7.56 4.31
CA PHE A 236 24.68 -7.19 3.01
C PHE A 236 25.42 -7.97 1.91
N GLY A 237 24.65 -8.67 1.08
CA GLY A 237 25.16 -9.39 -0.08
C GLY A 237 25.54 -8.45 -1.22
#